data_AF-A0A955NGR0-F1
#
_entry.id   AF-A0A955NGR0-F1
#
_cell.length_a   1.000
_cell.length_b   1.000
_cell.length_c   1.000
_cell.angle_alpha   90.00
_cell.angle_beta   90.00
_cell.angle_gamma   90.00
#
_symmetry.space_group_name_H-M   'P 1'
#
loop_
_entity.id
_entity.type
_entity.pdbx_description
1 polymer ?
#
loop_
_entity_poly.entity_id
_entity_poly.type
_entity_poly.pdbx_seq_one_letter_code
_entity_poly.pdbx_strand_id
1 'polypeptide(L)'
;MKILALEPYHGGSHRAFLEGWCERSEHEWTILGLPPYKWKWRMRHSAIHFAGEIERSFLGENRPDLLFCSDMLNLAELVGLLPRPLAEVPKVVYFHENQLTYPVQFEDERDYQFAMTNLTTALAAD
;
A
#
# COMPACT_ATOMS: atom_id res chain seq x y z
N MET A 1 -1.18 -18.45 -5.39
CA MET A 1 -0.47 -17.70 -4.34
C MET A 1 -1.50 -16.92 -3.54
N LYS A 2 -1.30 -16.80 -2.23
CA LYS A 2 -2.05 -15.89 -1.34
C LYS A 2 -1.43 -14.51 -1.41
N ILE A 3 -2.17 -13.54 -1.93
CA ILE A 3 -1.71 -12.16 -2.08
C ILE A 3 -2.51 -11.27 -1.14
N LEU A 4 -1.79 -10.53 -0.30
CA LEU A 4 -2.37 -9.51 0.55
C LEU A 4 -2.15 -8.15 -0.09
N ALA A 5 -3.25 -7.53 -0.55
CA ALA A 5 -3.26 -6.20 -1.15
C ALA A 5 -3.60 -5.13 -0.12
N LEU A 6 -2.80 -4.07 -0.07
CA LEU A 6 -2.95 -2.93 0.82
C LEU A 6 -3.26 -1.67 0.01
N GLU A 7 -4.45 -1.12 0.20
CA GLU A 7 -4.92 0.08 -0.51
C GLU A 7 -5.42 1.13 0.47
N PRO A 8 -4.55 2.08 0.89
CA PRO A 8 -4.91 3.17 1.80
C PRO A 8 -6.02 4.09 1.30
N TYR A 9 -6.29 4.12 -0.01
CA TYR A 9 -7.31 4.97 -0.61
C TYR A 9 -8.22 4.15 -1.53
N HIS A 10 -8.98 3.23 -0.93
CA HIS A 10 -9.77 2.25 -1.66
C HIS A 10 -11.10 2.82 -2.19
N GLY A 11 -11.01 3.57 -3.29
CA GLY A 11 -12.16 4.10 -4.02
C GLY A 11 -11.80 4.54 -5.43
N GLY A 12 -12.79 5.00 -6.19
CA GLY A 12 -12.59 5.52 -7.55
C GLY A 12 -11.75 4.59 -8.43
N SER A 13 -10.74 5.15 -9.09
CA SER A 13 -9.84 4.43 -9.99
C SER A 13 -8.93 3.42 -9.29
N HIS A 14 -8.53 3.66 -8.04
CA HIS A 14 -7.74 2.71 -7.23
C HIS A 14 -8.52 1.40 -7.03
N ARG A 15 -9.76 1.51 -6.56
CA ARG A 15 -10.66 0.37 -6.37
C ARG A 15 -10.94 -0.35 -7.69
N ALA A 16 -11.27 0.40 -8.75
CA ALA A 16 -11.57 -0.18 -10.05
C ALA A 16 -10.39 -0.98 -10.62
N PHE A 17 -9.17 -0.48 -10.47
CA PHE A 17 -7.96 -1.20 -10.86
C PHE A 17 -7.76 -2.47 -10.02
N LEU A 18 -7.73 -2.33 -8.69
CA LEU A 18 -7.39 -3.43 -7.80
C LEU A 18 -8.41 -4.56 -7.86
N GLU A 19 -9.70 -4.26 -7.67
CA GLU A 19 -10.76 -5.29 -7.74
C GLU A 19 -10.83 -5.92 -9.13
N GLY A 20 -10.69 -5.13 -10.19
CA GLY A 20 -10.67 -5.62 -11.56
C GLY A 20 -9.53 -6.60 -11.84
N TRP A 21 -8.35 -6.36 -11.25
CA TRP A 21 -7.22 -7.28 -11.35
C TRP A 21 -7.41 -8.54 -10.51
N CYS A 22 -7.87 -8.40 -9.26
CA CYS A 22 -8.19 -9.52 -8.39
C CYS A 22 -9.14 -10.52 -9.07
N GLU A 23 -10.22 -10.03 -9.67
CA GLU A 23 -11.24 -10.83 -10.37
C GLU A 23 -10.71 -11.64 -11.57
N ARG A 24 -9.61 -11.17 -12.20
CA ARG A 24 -9.08 -11.73 -13.45
C ARG A 24 -7.79 -12.52 -13.28
N SER A 25 -7.23 -12.53 -12.07
CA SER A 25 -6.03 -13.29 -11.76
C SER A 25 -6.38 -14.73 -11.34
N GLU A 26 -5.39 -15.62 -11.40
CA GLU A 26 -5.47 -16.98 -10.83
C GLU A 26 -5.00 -17.05 -9.37
N HIS A 27 -4.84 -15.90 -8.70
CA HIS A 27 -4.33 -15.81 -7.33
C HIS A 27 -5.46 -15.60 -6.31
N GLU A 28 -5.20 -15.97 -5.06
CA GLU A 28 -6.12 -15.75 -3.95
C GLU A 28 -5.80 -14.39 -3.33
N TRP A 29 -6.69 -13.42 -3.50
CA TRP A 29 -6.48 -12.06 -3.00
C TRP A 29 -7.26 -11.81 -1.70
N THR A 30 -6.59 -11.15 -0.76
CA THR A 30 -7.23 -10.47 0.36
C THR A 30 -6.90 -8.99 0.28
N ILE A 31 -7.92 -8.12 0.28
CA ILE A 31 -7.74 -6.67 0.22
C ILE A 31 -7.96 -6.08 1.60
N LEU A 32 -6.95 -5.39 2.14
CA LEU A 32 -7.10 -4.45 3.24
C LEU A 32 -7.15 -3.03 2.66
N GLY A 33 -8.37 -2.51 2.59
CA GLY A 33 -8.66 -1.20 2.01
C GLY A 33 -9.15 -0.20 3.04
N LEU A 34 -8.73 1.05 2.94
CA LEU A 34 -9.25 2.16 3.75
C LEU A 34 -10.18 3.06 2.92
N PRO A 35 -11.21 3.68 3.53
CA PRO A 35 -12.12 4.54 2.80
C PRO A 35 -11.42 5.72 2.08
N PRO A 36 -11.89 6.12 0.89
CA PRO A 36 -11.21 7.05 -0.02
C PRO A 36 -11.48 8.52 0.35
N TYR A 37 -11.08 8.92 1.56
CA TYR A 37 -11.12 10.31 1.99
C TYR A 37 -9.85 10.68 2.75
N LYS A 38 -9.54 11.99 2.79
CA LYS A 38 -8.37 12.54 3.47
C LYS A 38 -7.07 11.86 3.02
N TRP A 39 -6.77 11.89 1.73
CA TRP A 39 -5.63 11.20 1.10
C TRP A 39 -4.28 11.48 1.82
N LYS A 40 -4.03 12.73 2.22
CA LYS A 40 -2.83 13.09 3.01
C LYS A 40 -2.72 12.33 4.32
N TRP A 41 -3.85 12.10 4.98
CA TRP A 41 -3.91 11.28 6.18
C TRP A 41 -3.63 9.82 5.84
N ARG A 42 -4.25 9.29 4.78
CA ARG A 42 -4.03 7.91 4.32
C ARG A 42 -2.56 7.59 4.06
N MET A 43 -1.82 8.51 3.44
CA MET A 43 -0.38 8.33 3.25
C MET A 43 0.44 8.30 4.54
N ARG A 44 -0.01 8.97 5.60
CA ARG A 44 0.74 9.12 6.85
C ARG A 44 0.37 8.08 7.92
N HIS A 45 -0.83 7.52 7.90
CA HIS A 45 -1.32 6.67 8.99
C HIS A 45 -1.48 5.19 8.60
N SER A 46 -1.59 4.88 7.30
CA SER A 46 -2.03 3.56 6.84
C SER A 46 -1.05 2.46 7.21
N ALA A 47 0.25 2.72 7.19
CA ALA A 47 1.27 1.77 7.62
C ALA A 47 1.06 1.31 9.06
N ILE A 48 0.82 2.25 9.99
CA ILE A 48 0.54 1.95 11.41
C ILE A 48 -0.76 1.15 11.55
N HIS A 49 -1.80 1.54 10.81
CA HIS A 49 -3.10 0.87 10.85
C HIS A 49 -3.00 -0.57 10.37
N PHE A 50 -2.41 -0.78 9.19
CA PHE A 50 -2.27 -2.09 8.58
C PHE A 50 -1.30 -2.98 9.35
N ALA A 51 -0.19 -2.46 9.90
CA ALA A 51 0.74 -3.26 10.70
C ALA A 51 0.02 -4.05 11.80
N GLY A 52 -0.84 -3.39 12.57
CA GLY A 52 -1.60 -4.04 13.64
C GLY A 52 -2.63 -5.06 13.14
N GLU A 53 -3.30 -4.79 12.01
CA GLU A 53 -4.25 -5.74 11.42
C GLU A 53 -3.57 -6.97 10.82
N ILE A 54 -2.43 -6.73 10.16
CA ILE A 54 -1.58 -7.74 9.53
C ILE A 54 -1.03 -8.70 10.58
N GLU A 55 -0.45 -8.17 11.66
CA GLU A 55 0.10 -8.97 12.75
C GLU A 55 -0.96 -9.88 13.40
N ARG A 56 -2.19 -9.39 13.56
CA ARG A 56 -3.28 -10.17 14.18
C ARG A 56 -3.80 -11.30 13.32
N SER A 57 -3.73 -11.17 11.98
CA SER A 57 -4.56 -12.01 11.09
C SER A 57 -3.75 -12.85 10.10
N PHE A 58 -2.49 -12.48 9.82
CA PHE A 58 -1.71 -13.03 8.72
C PHE A 58 -0.43 -13.75 9.17
N LEU A 59 -0.36 -14.24 10.40
CA LEU A 59 0.74 -15.11 10.86
C LEU A 59 0.43 -16.59 10.63
N GLY A 60 1.48 -17.43 10.66
CA GLY A 60 1.34 -18.89 10.51
C GLY A 60 0.81 -19.30 9.14
N GLU A 61 -0.23 -20.12 9.12
CA GLU A 61 -0.85 -20.64 7.88
C GLU A 61 -1.54 -19.56 7.03
N ASN A 62 -1.86 -18.41 7.64
CA ASN A 62 -2.47 -17.26 6.98
C ASN A 62 -1.45 -16.28 6.40
N ARG A 63 -0.15 -16.60 6.49
CA ARG A 63 0.90 -15.75 5.92
C ARG A 63 0.73 -15.61 4.41
N PRO A 64 0.74 -14.39 3.86
CA PRO A 64 0.71 -14.19 2.43
C PRO A 64 2.03 -14.65 1.78
N ASP A 65 1.93 -15.11 0.54
CA ASP A 65 3.09 -15.38 -0.31
C ASP A 65 3.67 -14.08 -0.90
N LEU A 66 2.84 -13.04 -1.00
CA LEU A 66 3.17 -11.75 -1.60
C LEU A 66 2.38 -10.61 -0.93
N LEU A 67 3.05 -9.51 -0.64
CA LEU A 67 2.41 -8.23 -0.32
C LEU A 67 2.33 -7.39 -1.59
N PHE A 68 1.13 -6.92 -1.89
CA PHE A 68 0.88 -5.92 -2.93
C PHE A 68 0.42 -4.62 -2.27
N CYS A 69 0.89 -3.47 -2.72
CA CYS A 69 0.40 -2.19 -2.21
C CYS A 69 0.43 -1.08 -3.26
N SER A 70 -0.42 -0.07 -3.07
CA SER A 70 -0.36 1.17 -3.87
C SER A 70 0.71 2.14 -3.32
N ASP A 71 1.12 3.11 -4.14
CA ASP A 71 1.99 4.23 -3.75
C ASP A 71 1.47 5.10 -2.60
N MET A 72 0.17 5.01 -2.30
CA MET A 72 -0.44 5.69 -1.16
C MET A 72 0.03 5.12 0.19
N LEU A 73 0.68 3.96 0.23
CA LEU A 73 1.21 3.35 1.45
C LEU A 73 2.69 3.73 1.62
N ASN A 74 3.09 4.11 2.83
CA ASN A 74 4.50 4.13 3.19
C ASN A 74 4.99 2.70 3.47
N LEU A 75 5.47 2.00 2.43
CA LEU A 75 5.87 0.60 2.54
C LEU A 75 7.09 0.42 3.46
N ALA A 76 8.06 1.34 3.42
CA ALA A 76 9.23 1.30 4.29
C ALA A 76 8.85 1.33 5.78
N GLU A 77 7.90 2.19 6.13
CA GLU A 77 7.37 2.28 7.50
C GLU A 77 6.60 1.02 7.88
N LEU A 78 5.76 0.49 7.00
CA LEU A 78 5.05 -0.76 7.26
C LEU A 78 6.04 -1.90 7.55
N VAL A 79 7.05 -2.08 6.70
CA VAL A 79 8.08 -3.13 6.86
C VAL A 79 8.80 -2.99 8.21
N GLY A 80 9.13 -1.76 8.62
CA GLY A 80 9.77 -1.50 9.91
C GLY A 80 8.88 -1.80 11.13
N LEU A 81 7.55 -1.78 10.95
CA LEU A 81 6.56 -2.09 12.00
C LEU A 81 6.18 -3.57 12.06
N LEU A 82 6.37 -4.32 10.97
CA LEU A 82 5.98 -5.72 10.90
C LEU A 82 6.98 -6.65 11.61
N PRO A 83 6.53 -7.76 12.21
CA PRO A 83 7.42 -8.80 12.69
C PRO A 83 8.15 -9.47 11.50
N ARG A 84 9.38 -9.96 11.74
CA ARG A 84 10.27 -10.50 10.69
C ARG A 84 9.60 -11.44 9.68
N PRO A 85 8.79 -12.44 10.08
CA PRO A 85 8.18 -13.37 9.12
C PRO A 85 7.27 -12.71 8.08
N LEU A 86 6.76 -11.49 8.38
CA LEU A 86 5.92 -10.69 7.50
C LEU A 86 6.70 -9.59 6.79
N ALA A 87 7.70 -9.01 7.46
CA ALA A 87 8.61 -8.03 6.86
C ALA A 87 9.45 -8.62 5.71
N GLU A 88 9.70 -9.94 5.74
CA GLU A 88 10.47 -10.70 4.73
C GLU A 88 9.59 -11.26 3.58
N VAL A 89 8.26 -11.04 3.61
CA VAL A 89 7.39 -11.44 2.50
C VAL A 89 7.72 -10.56 1.28
N PRO A 90 7.88 -11.11 0.06
CA PRO A 90 8.14 -10.31 -1.14
C PRO A 90 7.07 -9.21 -1.34
N LYS A 91 7.49 -8.04 -1.80
CA LYS A 91 6.62 -6.85 -1.88
C LYS A 91 6.63 -6.22 -3.27
N VAL A 92 5.45 -6.11 -3.86
CA VAL A 92 5.21 -5.36 -5.09
C VAL A 92 4.48 -4.06 -4.75
N VAL A 93 5.01 -2.94 -5.25
CA VAL A 93 4.33 -1.65 -5.22
C VAL A 93 3.82 -1.27 -6.61
N TYR A 94 2.59 -0.78 -6.67
CA TYR A 94 2.01 -0.16 -7.86
C TYR A 94 1.84 1.34 -7.63
N PHE A 95 2.44 2.13 -8.51
CA PHE A 95 2.27 3.58 -8.53
C PHE A 95 1.09 3.94 -9.41
N HIS A 96 -0.07 4.10 -8.78
CA HIS A 96 -1.25 4.67 -9.45
C HIS A 96 -1.04 6.15 -9.71
N GLU A 97 -0.36 6.81 -8.77
CA GLU A 97 0.06 8.20 -8.84
C GLU A 97 1.53 8.33 -8.37
N ASN A 98 2.16 9.49 -8.63
CA ASN A 98 3.48 9.80 -8.09
C ASN A 98 3.51 11.25 -7.62
N GLN A 99 3.65 11.45 -6.31
CA GLN A 99 3.57 12.76 -5.68
C GLN A 99 4.73 13.69 -6.03
N LEU A 100 5.86 13.15 -6.52
CA LEU A 100 6.97 13.95 -7.03
C LEU A 100 6.60 14.63 -8.35
N THR A 101 5.87 13.96 -9.23
CA THR A 101 5.55 14.45 -10.58
C THR A 101 4.05 14.72 -10.79
N TYR A 102 3.25 14.65 -9.72
CA TYR A 102 1.80 14.78 -9.83
C TYR A 102 1.42 16.14 -10.44
N PRO A 103 0.55 16.14 -11.46
CA PRO A 103 0.10 17.37 -12.08
C PRO A 103 -0.77 18.15 -11.09
N VAL A 104 -0.47 19.43 -10.92
CA VAL A 104 -1.29 20.36 -10.14
C VAL A 104 -1.92 21.38 -11.08
N GLN A 105 -3.18 21.72 -10.84
CA GLN A 105 -3.87 22.75 -11.61
C GLN A 105 -3.36 24.16 -11.27
N PHE A 106 -2.94 24.34 -10.01
CA PHE A 106 -2.38 25.56 -9.48
C PHE A 106 -1.07 25.22 -8.78
N GLU A 107 -0.01 25.98 -9.07
CA GLU A 107 1.23 25.86 -8.32
C GLU A 107 1.03 26.34 -6.89
N ASP A 108 1.36 25.49 -5.95
CA ASP A 108 1.33 25.75 -4.51
C ASP A 108 2.58 25.12 -3.88
N GLU A 109 2.90 25.50 -2.64
CA GLU A 109 4.00 24.91 -1.90
C GLU A 109 3.79 23.40 -1.76
N ARG A 110 4.76 22.61 -2.24
CA ARG A 110 4.70 21.15 -2.20
C ARG A 110 5.12 20.63 -0.83
N ASP A 111 4.28 19.79 -0.24
CA ASP A 111 4.67 18.97 0.90
C ASP A 111 5.52 17.79 0.41
N TYR A 112 6.84 17.97 0.44
CA TYR A 112 7.81 16.98 -0.02
C TYR A 112 7.77 15.66 0.76
N GLN A 113 7.08 15.59 1.91
CA GLN A 113 6.94 14.33 2.65
C GLN A 113 6.26 13.26 1.80
N PHE A 114 5.27 13.61 0.96
CA PHE A 114 4.58 12.61 0.15
C PHE A 114 5.46 12.06 -1.00
N ALA A 115 6.30 12.91 -1.59
CA ALA A 115 7.30 12.48 -2.56
C ALA A 115 8.36 11.58 -1.89
N MET A 116 8.78 11.93 -0.67
CA MET A 116 9.68 11.09 0.13
C MET A 116 9.04 9.74 0.46
N THR A 117 7.77 9.70 0.83
CA THR A 117 7.01 8.45 1.05
C THR A 117 7.01 7.57 -0.19
N ASN A 118 6.72 8.12 -1.38
CA ASN A 118 6.77 7.38 -2.63
C ASN A 118 8.20 6.85 -2.92
N LEU A 119 9.24 7.66 -2.70
CA LEU A 119 10.63 7.24 -2.90
C LEU A 119 11.04 6.11 -1.95
N THR A 120 10.79 6.24 -0.65
CA THR A 120 11.13 5.21 0.33
C THR A 120 10.32 3.94 0.12
N THR A 121 9.07 4.07 -0.36
CA THR A 121 8.23 2.93 -0.76
C THR A 121 8.84 2.18 -1.93
N ALA A 122 9.28 2.88 -2.98
CA ALA A 122 9.96 2.24 -4.11
C ALA A 122 11.25 1.50 -3.69
N LEU A 123 12.03 2.09 -2.77
CA LEU A 123 13.25 1.48 -2.25
C LEU A 123 13.00 0.27 -1.34
N ALA A 124 11.82 0.19 -0.72
CA ALA A 124 11.45 -0.89 0.18
C ALA A 124 10.81 -2.10 -0.53
N ALA A 125 10.44 -1.98 -1.80
CA ALA A 125 9.91 -3.09 -2.60
C ALA A 125 11.03 -4.04 -3.04
N ASP A 126 10.80 -5.35 -2.93
CA ASP A 126 11.77 -6.42 -3.23
C ASP A 126 11.09 -7.76 -3.55
#